data_AF-A0A150JMD8-F1
#
_entry.id   AF-A0A150JMD8-F1
#
_cell.length_a   1.000
_cell.length_b   1.000
_cell.length_c   1.000
_cell.angle_alpha   90.00
_cell.angle_beta   90.00
_cell.angle_gamma   90.00
#
_symmetry.space_group_name_H-M   'P 1'
#
loop_
_entity.id
_entity.type
_entity.pdbx_description
1 polymer ?
#
loop_
_entity_poly.entity_id
_entity_poly.type
_entity_poly.pdbx_seq_one_letter_code
_entity_poly.pdbx_strand_id
1 'polypeptide(L)'
;MKKIIDIKGMHCKSCVNSIKTNIFSLKGIKSIKVNLESKNAIVEYNSKIISIKEIQSEIEKLGYLTDDSSKRKNNILKTVAYGVFPHIGCIGFIIGSILGVSVLMQFFRPLLMSRYFFYELISLSIAFATISVTIYLKNNELLSLKGLKRKWKYVSITYGSTIGVNLALFLVIFPIIANISASSGENQIAIGSIESITLKVNIPCSGHAPLISEEIKTIKGIHEVKYKVPNVFIVKYDSGKTNFNEILNLAVFKEYPVTLLNKT
;
A
#
# COMPACT_ATOMS: atom_id res chain seq x y z
N MET A 1 -8.25 -15.72 56.61
CA MET A 1 -9.17 -15.04 55.66
C MET A 1 -10.03 -16.09 54.99
N LYS A 2 -11.26 -15.73 54.60
CA LYS A 2 -12.19 -16.62 53.89
C LYS A 2 -12.52 -15.99 52.54
N LYS A 3 -12.44 -16.76 51.46
CA LYS A 3 -12.73 -16.27 50.11
C LYS A 3 -13.48 -17.31 49.28
N ILE A 4 -14.37 -16.83 48.43
CA ILE A 4 -15.09 -17.62 47.45
C ILE A 4 -14.36 -17.46 46.11
N ILE A 5 -14.04 -18.58 45.46
CA ILE A 5 -13.40 -18.66 44.15
C ILE A 5 -14.36 -19.40 43.23
N ASP A 6 -14.77 -18.77 42.13
CA ASP A 6 -15.59 -19.42 41.13
C ASP A 6 -14.71 -20.31 40.24
N ILE A 7 -15.15 -21.54 40.00
CA ILE A 7 -14.41 -22.57 39.28
C ILE A 7 -15.26 -23.10 38.12
N LYS A 8 -14.75 -22.99 36.90
CA LYS A 8 -15.35 -23.55 35.69
C LYS A 8 -14.64 -24.86 35.29
N GLY A 9 -15.40 -25.80 34.74
CA GLY A 9 -14.91 -27.11 34.29
C GLY A 9 -15.11 -28.25 35.31
N MET A 10 -15.79 -28.01 36.43
CA MET A 10 -16.22 -29.09 37.32
C MET A 10 -17.46 -29.79 36.73
N HIS A 11 -17.37 -31.09 36.48
CA HIS A 11 -18.45 -31.88 35.85
C HIS A 11 -18.95 -33.05 36.70
N CYS A 12 -18.19 -33.51 37.69
CA CYS A 12 -18.57 -34.63 38.52
C CYS A 12 -18.04 -34.51 39.96
N LYS A 13 -18.56 -35.35 40.86
CA LYS A 13 -18.11 -35.42 42.27
C LYS A 13 -16.61 -35.74 42.40
N SER A 14 -16.04 -36.47 41.45
CA SER A 14 -14.59 -36.75 41.42
C SER A 14 -13.75 -35.49 41.19
N CYS A 15 -14.22 -34.54 40.36
CA CYS A 15 -13.56 -33.23 40.19
C CYS A 15 -13.53 -32.44 41.49
N VAL A 16 -14.64 -32.42 42.22
CA VAL A 16 -14.77 -31.75 43.53
C VAL A 16 -13.75 -32.32 44.51
N ASN A 17 -13.65 -33.65 44.58
CA ASN A 17 -12.75 -34.32 45.50
C ASN A 17 -11.27 -34.08 45.13
N SER A 18 -10.96 -34.07 43.83
CA SER A 18 -9.61 -33.75 43.33
C SER A 18 -9.16 -32.35 43.74
N ILE A 19 -10.00 -31.32 43.52
CA ILE A 19 -9.70 -29.95 43.91
C ILE A 19 -9.57 -29.85 45.44
N LYS A 20 -10.48 -30.48 46.19
CA LYS A 20 -10.46 -30.45 47.66
C LYS A 20 -9.15 -30.99 48.22
N THR A 21 -8.73 -32.18 47.77
CA THR A 21 -7.52 -32.85 48.29
C THR A 21 -6.26 -32.09 47.94
N ASN A 22 -6.11 -31.68 46.67
CA ASN A 22 -4.92 -30.96 46.22
C ASN A 22 -4.78 -29.60 46.89
N ILE A 23 -5.86 -28.81 46.95
CA ILE A 23 -5.79 -27.48 47.58
C ILE A 23 -5.64 -27.59 49.09
N PHE A 24 -6.26 -28.56 49.76
CA PHE A 24 -6.07 -28.75 51.21
C PHE A 24 -4.62 -29.12 51.59
N SER A 25 -3.88 -29.76 50.69
CA SER A 25 -2.48 -30.12 50.91
C SER A 25 -1.52 -28.91 50.90
N LEU A 26 -1.96 -27.75 50.44
CA LEU A 26 -1.13 -26.54 50.39
C LEU A 26 -0.91 -25.95 51.79
N LYS A 27 0.35 -25.57 52.07
CA LYS A 27 0.71 -24.90 53.32
C LYS A 27 -0.02 -23.57 53.45
N GLY A 28 -0.70 -23.37 54.58
CA GLY A 28 -1.43 -22.13 54.88
C GLY A 28 -2.94 -22.20 54.61
N ILE A 29 -3.46 -23.31 54.09
CA ILE A 29 -4.90 -23.58 54.00
C ILE A 29 -5.40 -24.10 55.36
N LYS A 30 -6.50 -23.52 55.87
CA LYS A 30 -7.16 -23.94 57.12
C LYS A 30 -8.35 -24.86 56.83
N SER A 31 -9.17 -24.51 55.84
CA SER A 31 -10.31 -25.32 55.44
C SER A 31 -10.69 -25.03 53.98
N ILE A 32 -11.29 -26.01 53.31
CA ILE A 32 -11.83 -25.85 51.96
C ILE A 32 -13.16 -26.59 51.83
N LYS A 33 -14.15 -25.91 51.24
CA LYS A 33 -15.44 -26.49 50.82
C LYS A 33 -15.63 -26.20 49.34
N VAL A 34 -15.74 -27.25 48.53
CA VAL A 34 -16.00 -27.14 47.09
C VAL A 34 -17.44 -27.57 46.84
N ASN A 35 -18.20 -26.76 46.09
CA ASN A 35 -19.58 -27.03 45.75
C ASN A 35 -19.75 -27.08 44.22
N LEU A 36 -20.28 -28.20 43.74
CA LEU A 36 -20.52 -28.45 42.32
C LEU A 36 -21.73 -27.66 41.80
N GLU A 37 -22.80 -27.53 42.59
CA GLU A 37 -24.04 -26.85 42.19
C GLU A 37 -23.80 -25.35 42.00
N SER A 38 -23.13 -24.72 42.97
CA SER A 38 -22.76 -23.31 42.91
C SER A 38 -21.47 -23.04 42.14
N LYS A 39 -20.81 -24.08 41.60
CA LYS A 39 -19.58 -24.00 40.80
C LYS A 39 -18.48 -23.15 41.44
N ASN A 40 -18.30 -23.27 42.76
CA ASN A 40 -17.33 -22.46 43.49
C ASN A 40 -16.67 -23.23 44.64
N ALA A 41 -15.54 -22.69 45.11
CA ALA A 41 -14.83 -23.16 46.28
C ALA A 41 -14.73 -22.04 47.31
N ILE A 42 -15.11 -22.37 48.54
CA ILE A 42 -14.93 -21.52 49.71
C ILE A 42 -13.67 -21.99 50.41
N VAL A 43 -12.65 -21.13 50.41
CA VAL A 43 -11.33 -21.44 50.97
C VAL A 43 -11.05 -20.52 52.15
N GLU A 44 -10.68 -21.11 53.28
CA GLU A 44 -10.13 -20.39 54.42
C GLU A 44 -8.62 -20.60 54.46
N TYR A 45 -7.87 -19.51 54.40
CA TYR A 45 -6.41 -19.54 54.27
C TYR A 45 -5.74 -18.43 55.08
N ASN A 46 -4.44 -18.57 55.29
CA ASN A 46 -3.58 -17.56 55.89
C ASN A 46 -2.89 -16.74 54.80
N SER A 47 -3.29 -15.47 54.64
CA SER A 47 -2.74 -14.55 53.64
C SER A 47 -1.27 -14.18 53.84
N LYS A 48 -0.70 -14.48 55.02
CA LYS A 48 0.75 -14.32 55.26
C LYS A 48 1.59 -15.46 54.70
N ILE A 49 0.96 -16.61 54.41
CA ILE A 49 1.65 -17.84 53.96
C ILE A 49 1.34 -18.14 52.50
N ILE A 50 0.09 -17.92 52.07
CA ILE A 50 -0.35 -18.19 50.70
C ILE A 50 -1.31 -17.10 50.22
N SER A 51 -1.16 -16.68 48.97
CA SER A 51 -2.01 -15.69 48.33
C SER A 51 -3.19 -16.33 47.59
N ILE A 52 -4.26 -15.56 47.38
CA ILE A 52 -5.42 -16.04 46.62
C ILE A 52 -5.06 -16.41 45.17
N LYS A 53 -4.09 -15.70 44.59
CA LYS A 53 -3.59 -15.94 43.22
C LYS A 53 -2.84 -17.26 43.10
N GLU A 54 -2.08 -17.64 44.13
CA GLU A 54 -1.40 -18.94 44.17
C GLU A 54 -2.40 -20.08 44.29
N ILE A 55 -3.45 -19.91 45.12
CA ILE A 55 -4.55 -20.88 45.21
C ILE A 55 -5.26 -21.03 43.87
N GLN A 56 -5.59 -19.92 43.20
CA GLN A 56 -6.20 -19.93 41.87
C GLN A 56 -5.28 -20.60 40.82
N SER A 57 -3.98 -20.29 40.86
CA SER A 57 -2.99 -20.91 39.97
C SER A 57 -2.89 -22.42 40.17
N GLU A 58 -3.00 -22.91 41.40
CA GLU A 58 -2.95 -24.35 41.67
C GLU A 58 -4.23 -25.06 41.18
N ILE A 59 -5.39 -24.42 41.32
CA ILE A 59 -6.65 -24.89 40.72
C ILE A 59 -6.52 -24.94 39.18
N GLU A 60 -5.82 -23.98 38.58
CA GLU A 60 -5.56 -23.95 37.14
C GLU A 60 -4.62 -25.04 36.66
N LYS A 61 -3.58 -25.39 37.45
CA LYS A 61 -2.70 -26.53 37.14
C LYS A 61 -3.44 -27.86 37.12
N LEU A 62 -4.52 -27.98 37.90
CA LEU A 62 -5.41 -29.14 37.88
C LEU A 62 -6.35 -29.16 36.65
N GLY A 63 -6.27 -28.15 35.77
CA GLY A 63 -7.05 -28.07 34.53
C GLY A 63 -8.38 -27.32 34.65
N TYR A 64 -8.63 -26.60 35.74
CA TYR A 64 -9.87 -25.85 35.94
C TYR A 64 -9.67 -24.36 35.73
N LEU A 65 -10.70 -23.63 35.29
CA LEU A 65 -10.61 -22.19 35.06
C LEU A 65 -11.17 -21.43 36.26
N THR A 66 -10.39 -20.49 36.78
CA THR A 66 -10.85 -19.56 37.83
C THR A 66 -11.37 -18.25 37.23
N ASP A 67 -12.10 -17.47 38.02
CA ASP A 67 -12.60 -16.14 37.64
C ASP A 67 -11.48 -15.17 37.23
N ASP A 68 -10.33 -15.20 37.90
CA ASP A 68 -9.19 -14.32 37.60
C ASP A 68 -8.53 -14.69 36.26
N SER A 69 -8.34 -15.98 35.99
CA SER A 69 -7.78 -16.46 34.71
C SER A 69 -8.71 -16.23 33.53
N SER A 70 -10.02 -16.38 33.71
CA SER A 70 -11.02 -15.99 32.71
C SER A 70 -10.93 -14.51 32.35
N LYS A 71 -10.77 -13.61 33.33
CA LYS A 71 -10.61 -12.17 33.10
C LYS A 71 -9.26 -11.86 32.44
N ARG A 72 -8.19 -12.51 32.89
CA ARG A 72 -6.83 -12.33 32.34
C ARG A 72 -6.74 -12.74 30.87
N LYS A 73 -7.29 -13.90 30.50
CA LYS A 73 -7.30 -14.39 29.11
C LYS A 73 -8.09 -13.46 28.18
N ASN A 74 -9.24 -12.95 28.64
CA ASN A 74 -10.03 -11.96 27.90
C ASN A 74 -9.30 -10.61 27.75
N ASN A 75 -8.57 -10.17 28.79
CA ASN A 75 -7.78 -8.95 28.72
C ASN A 75 -6.59 -9.09 27.77
N ILE A 76 -5.87 -10.22 27.80
CA ILE A 76 -4.77 -10.51 26.86
C ILE A 76 -5.31 -10.56 25.43
N LEU A 77 -6.44 -11.24 25.19
CA LEU A 77 -7.05 -11.31 23.86
C LEU A 77 -7.44 -9.91 23.36
N LYS A 78 -8.02 -9.07 24.24
CA LYS A 78 -8.29 -7.67 23.91
C LYS A 78 -7.02 -6.90 23.61
N THR A 79 -5.96 -7.00 24.42
CA THR A 79 -4.68 -6.31 24.20
C THR A 79 -4.05 -6.70 22.87
N VAL A 80 -4.05 -8.00 22.53
CA VAL A 80 -3.56 -8.47 21.23
C VAL A 80 -4.44 -7.96 20.09
N ALA A 81 -5.77 -8.01 20.23
CA ALA A 81 -6.68 -7.49 19.23
C ALA A 81 -6.47 -5.98 18.99
N TYR A 82 -6.37 -5.17 20.06
CA TYR A 82 -6.11 -3.73 19.96
C TYR A 82 -4.73 -3.41 19.36
N GLY A 83 -3.72 -4.27 19.52
CA GLY A 83 -2.39 -4.09 18.91
C GLY A 83 -2.31 -4.50 17.43
N VAL A 84 -3.09 -5.51 17.01
CA VAL A 84 -3.04 -6.07 15.66
C VAL A 84 -4.03 -5.39 14.70
N PHE A 85 -5.16 -4.86 15.22
CA PHE A 85 -6.16 -4.14 14.43
C PHE A 85 -5.58 -2.98 13.59
N PRO A 86 -4.73 -2.11 14.16
CA PRO A 86 -4.11 -1.02 13.41
C PRO A 86 -3.22 -1.53 12.26
N HIS A 87 -2.51 -2.64 12.47
CA HIS A 87 -1.64 -3.24 11.46
C HIS A 87 -2.41 -3.83 10.29
N ILE A 88 -3.58 -4.43 10.54
CA ILE A 88 -4.48 -4.91 9.48
C ILE A 88 -4.92 -3.74 8.58
N GLY A 89 -5.18 -2.57 9.17
CA GLY A 89 -5.47 -1.34 8.43
C GLY A 89 -4.30 -0.89 7.54
N CYS A 90 -3.07 -0.88 8.07
CA CYS A 90 -1.88 -0.53 7.28
C CYS A 90 -1.62 -1.52 6.13
N ILE A 91 -1.77 -2.82 6.38
CA ILE A 91 -1.61 -3.85 5.35
C ILE A 91 -2.68 -3.68 4.27
N GLY A 92 -3.94 -3.44 4.66
CA GLY A 92 -5.03 -3.14 3.74
C GLY A 92 -4.78 -1.89 2.91
N PHE A 93 -4.24 -0.83 3.52
CA PHE A 93 -3.88 0.41 2.82
C PHE A 93 -2.75 0.21 1.81
N ILE A 94 -1.72 -0.55 2.16
CA ILE A 94 -0.60 -0.86 1.25
C ILE A 94 -1.10 -1.69 0.06
N ILE A 95 -1.85 -2.76 0.33
CA ILE A 95 -2.42 -3.63 -0.73
C ILE A 95 -3.36 -2.82 -1.61
N GLY A 96 -4.23 -2.00 -1.00
CA GLY A 96 -5.16 -1.13 -1.72
C GLY A 96 -4.45 -0.07 -2.56
N SER A 97 -3.33 0.49 -2.09
CA SER A 97 -2.54 1.44 -2.86
C SER A 97 -1.87 0.78 -4.07
N ILE A 98 -1.31 -0.42 -3.92
CA ILE A 98 -0.67 -1.15 -5.01
C ILE A 98 -1.71 -1.55 -6.07
N LEU A 99 -2.80 -2.22 -5.65
CA LEU A 99 -3.87 -2.63 -6.56
C LEU A 99 -4.57 -1.44 -7.20
N GLY A 100 -4.78 -0.37 -6.42
CA GLY A 100 -5.37 0.88 -6.89
C GLY A 100 -4.55 1.48 -8.02
N VAL A 101 -3.22 1.60 -7.86
CA VAL A 101 -2.34 2.11 -8.91
C VAL A 101 -2.39 1.23 -10.16
N SER A 102 -2.37 -0.10 -10.03
CA SER A 102 -2.42 -1.01 -11.18
C SER A 102 -3.72 -0.89 -11.98
N VAL A 103 -4.87 -0.92 -11.29
CA VAL A 103 -6.19 -0.79 -11.93
C VAL A 103 -6.37 0.60 -12.55
N LEU A 104 -5.92 1.63 -11.84
CA LEU A 104 -5.98 3.01 -12.29
C LEU A 104 -5.13 3.22 -13.56
N MET A 105 -3.92 2.63 -13.61
CA MET A 105 -3.05 2.68 -14.79
C MET A 105 -3.72 2.04 -16.01
N GLN A 106 -4.41 0.90 -15.83
CA GLN A 106 -5.10 0.22 -16.91
C GLN A 106 -6.30 1.03 -17.44
N PHE A 107 -7.01 1.73 -16.56
CA PHE A 107 -8.07 2.65 -16.94
C PHE A 107 -7.55 3.91 -17.65
N PHE A 108 -6.40 4.43 -17.24
CA PHE A 108 -5.78 5.61 -17.87
C PHE A 108 -5.03 5.29 -19.17
N ARG A 109 -4.67 4.02 -19.44
CA ARG A 109 -3.99 3.62 -20.68
C ARG A 109 -4.70 4.10 -21.96
N PRO A 110 -6.02 3.90 -22.16
CA PRO A 110 -6.73 4.44 -23.34
C PRO A 110 -6.75 5.98 -23.35
N LEU A 111 -6.78 6.64 -22.20
CA LEU A 111 -6.68 8.10 -22.11
C LEU A 111 -5.29 8.60 -22.54
N LEU A 112 -4.23 7.90 -22.14
CA LEU A 112 -2.84 8.22 -22.50
C LEU A 112 -2.50 7.99 -23.98
N MET A 113 -3.26 7.16 -24.71
CA MET A 113 -3.14 7.01 -26.16
C MET A 113 -3.74 8.20 -26.93
N SER A 114 -4.58 9.03 -26.29
CA SER A 114 -5.11 10.22 -26.95
C SER A 114 -4.03 11.28 -27.13
N ARG A 115 -3.85 11.72 -28.38
CA ARG A 115 -2.93 12.81 -28.75
C ARG A 115 -3.14 14.10 -27.96
N TYR A 116 -4.37 14.35 -27.49
CA TYR A 116 -4.76 15.59 -26.81
C TYR A 116 -4.71 15.53 -25.28
N PHE A 117 -4.57 14.33 -24.70
CA PHE A 117 -4.71 14.12 -23.25
C PHE A 117 -3.83 15.04 -22.40
N PHE A 118 -2.56 15.18 -22.78
CA PHE A 118 -1.64 16.03 -22.03
C PHE A 118 -1.94 17.53 -22.16
N TYR A 119 -2.51 17.97 -23.28
CA TYR A 119 -2.99 19.35 -23.41
C TYR A 119 -4.21 19.59 -22.54
N GLU A 120 -5.13 18.63 -22.44
CA GLU A 120 -6.28 18.69 -21.53
C GLU A 120 -5.82 18.76 -20.07
N LEU A 121 -4.80 17.98 -19.69
CA LEU A 121 -4.24 18.01 -18.33
C LEU A 121 -3.63 19.38 -18.00
N ILE A 122 -2.89 19.99 -18.93
CA ILE A 122 -2.34 21.34 -18.77
C ILE A 122 -3.48 22.37 -18.65
N SER A 123 -4.48 22.31 -19.52
CA SER A 123 -5.64 23.21 -19.48
C SER A 123 -6.41 23.10 -18.16
N LEU A 124 -6.63 21.88 -17.67
CA LEU A 124 -7.29 21.62 -16.39
C LEU A 124 -6.46 22.17 -15.21
N SER A 125 -5.13 21.99 -15.25
CA SER A 125 -4.20 22.52 -14.26
C SER A 125 -4.25 24.05 -14.19
N ILE A 126 -4.26 24.72 -15.35
CA ILE A 126 -4.41 26.18 -15.44
C ILE A 126 -5.80 26.61 -14.95
N ALA A 127 -6.86 25.86 -15.26
CA ALA A 127 -8.21 26.15 -14.77
C ALA A 127 -8.31 26.06 -13.24
N PHE A 128 -7.66 25.09 -12.59
CA PHE A 128 -7.62 25.05 -11.13
C PHE A 128 -6.82 26.21 -10.54
N ALA A 129 -5.71 26.61 -11.17
CA ALA A 129 -4.96 27.80 -10.75
C ALA A 129 -5.81 29.07 -10.89
N THR A 130 -6.59 29.22 -11.97
CA THR A 130 -7.47 30.38 -12.18
C THR A 130 -8.61 30.39 -11.15
N ILE A 131 -9.22 29.25 -10.85
CA ILE A 131 -10.26 29.11 -9.82
C ILE A 131 -9.69 29.48 -8.45
N SER A 132 -8.52 28.96 -8.09
CA SER A 132 -7.84 29.26 -6.81
C SER A 132 -7.57 30.76 -6.66
N VAL A 133 -7.01 31.40 -7.69
CA VAL A 133 -6.75 32.84 -7.69
C VAL A 133 -8.05 33.63 -7.62
N THR A 134 -9.09 33.20 -8.32
CA THR A 134 -10.41 33.86 -8.31
C THR A 134 -11.06 33.81 -6.93
N ILE A 135 -11.06 32.65 -6.28
CA ILE A 135 -11.60 32.47 -4.91
C ILE A 135 -10.79 33.31 -3.92
N TYR A 136 -9.46 33.29 -4.02
CA TYR A 136 -8.59 34.09 -3.15
C TYR A 136 -8.89 35.59 -3.25
N LEU A 137 -9.00 36.13 -4.47
CA LEU A 137 -9.31 37.54 -4.69
C LEU A 137 -10.73 37.90 -4.25
N LYS A 138 -11.71 37.00 -4.48
CA LYS A 138 -13.10 37.18 -4.04
C LYS A 138 -13.19 37.30 -2.53
N ASN A 139 -12.54 36.41 -1.77
CA ASN A 139 -12.58 36.39 -0.31
C ASN A 139 -11.89 37.61 0.33
N ASN A 140 -11.06 38.34 -0.43
CA ASN A 140 -10.39 39.55 0.03
C ASN A 140 -11.02 40.83 -0.52
N GLU A 141 -12.20 40.75 -1.16
CA GLU A 141 -12.88 41.88 -1.82
C GLU A 141 -12.01 42.58 -2.89
N LEU A 142 -11.10 41.82 -3.52
CA LEU A 142 -10.11 42.31 -4.49
C LEU A 142 -10.35 41.82 -5.91
N LEU A 143 -11.62 41.54 -6.27
CA LEU A 143 -12.05 41.15 -7.62
C LEU A 143 -11.99 42.33 -8.62
N SER A 144 -10.81 42.93 -8.75
CA SER A 144 -10.52 44.03 -9.66
C SER A 144 -9.09 43.90 -10.18
N LEU A 145 -8.80 44.44 -11.36
CA LEU A 145 -7.44 44.51 -11.91
C LEU A 145 -6.45 45.20 -10.96
N LYS A 146 -6.93 46.17 -10.17
CA LYS A 146 -6.13 46.80 -9.10
C LYS A 146 -5.82 45.83 -7.97
N GLY A 147 -6.77 44.98 -7.60
CA GLY A 147 -6.61 43.91 -6.61
C GLY A 147 -5.61 42.84 -7.05
N LEU A 148 -5.66 42.46 -8.34
CA LEU A 148 -4.69 41.55 -8.96
C LEU A 148 -3.27 42.12 -8.89
N LYS A 149 -3.08 43.41 -9.23
CA LYS A 149 -1.78 44.09 -9.12
C LYS A 149 -1.29 44.18 -7.67
N ARG A 150 -2.20 44.43 -6.72
CA ARG A 150 -1.87 44.49 -5.28
C ARG A 150 -1.40 43.16 -4.72
N LYS A 151 -1.92 42.04 -5.23
CA LYS A 151 -1.55 40.68 -4.82
C LYS A 151 -0.76 39.92 -5.89
N TRP A 152 -0.05 40.66 -6.76
CA TRP A 152 0.64 40.07 -7.92
C TRP A 152 1.66 38.98 -7.56
N LYS A 153 2.31 39.08 -6.38
CA LYS A 153 3.20 38.01 -5.88
C LYS A 153 2.50 36.66 -5.75
N TYR A 154 1.31 36.62 -5.15
CA TYR A 154 0.54 35.39 -4.97
C TYR A 154 0.13 34.78 -6.31
N VAL A 155 -0.36 35.63 -7.22
CA VAL A 155 -0.77 35.24 -8.57
C VAL A 155 0.42 34.66 -9.34
N SER A 156 1.56 35.37 -9.32
CA SER A 156 2.79 34.95 -9.99
C SER A 156 3.31 33.62 -9.44
N ILE A 157 3.31 33.44 -8.12
CA ILE A 157 3.71 32.16 -7.50
C ILE A 157 2.76 31.03 -7.91
N THR A 158 1.46 31.27 -7.95
CA THR A 158 0.46 30.24 -8.29
C THR A 158 0.59 29.78 -9.74
N TYR A 159 0.62 30.71 -10.70
CA TYR A 159 0.80 30.35 -12.11
C TYR A 159 2.23 29.88 -12.41
N GLY A 160 3.23 30.51 -11.80
CA GLY A 160 4.64 30.14 -11.97
C GLY A 160 4.93 28.72 -11.47
N SER A 161 4.39 28.34 -10.31
CA SER A 161 4.49 26.96 -9.82
C SER A 161 3.73 25.98 -10.71
N THR A 162 2.53 26.34 -11.19
CA THR A 162 1.75 25.51 -12.12
C THR A 162 2.52 25.22 -13.42
N ILE A 163 3.07 26.26 -14.04
CA ILE A 163 3.90 26.15 -15.25
C ILE A 163 5.17 25.36 -14.95
N GLY A 164 5.84 25.65 -13.84
CA GLY A 164 7.07 24.98 -13.43
C GLY A 164 6.89 23.48 -13.21
N VAL A 165 5.80 23.07 -12.54
CA VAL A 165 5.46 21.66 -12.32
C VAL A 165 5.20 20.95 -13.65
N ASN A 166 4.37 21.54 -14.53
CA ASN A 166 4.11 20.96 -15.84
C ASN A 166 5.40 20.85 -16.68
N LEU A 167 6.26 21.86 -16.66
CA LEU A 167 7.54 21.83 -17.37
C LEU A 167 8.48 20.74 -16.84
N ALA A 168 8.61 20.62 -15.52
CA ALA A 168 9.41 19.57 -14.88
C ALA A 168 8.88 18.18 -15.25
N LEU A 169 7.56 18.03 -15.29
CA LEU A 169 6.89 16.79 -15.67
C LEU A 169 7.24 16.39 -17.12
N PHE A 170 7.18 17.31 -18.09
CA PHE A 170 7.53 17.01 -19.49
C PHE A 170 9.02 16.87 -19.77
N LEU A 171 9.88 17.69 -19.15
CA LEU A 171 11.30 17.71 -19.48
C LEU A 171 12.13 16.71 -18.68
N VAL A 172 11.67 16.35 -17.48
CA VAL A 172 12.46 15.53 -16.54
C VAL A 172 11.74 14.24 -16.21
N ILE A 173 10.51 14.32 -15.70
CA ILE A 173 9.82 13.15 -15.15
C ILE A 173 9.46 12.14 -16.25
N PHE A 174 8.79 12.55 -17.34
CA PHE A 174 8.42 11.60 -18.38
C PHE A 174 9.60 10.95 -19.11
N PRO A 175 10.68 11.68 -19.47
CA PRO A 175 11.86 11.04 -20.04
C PRO A 175 12.50 10.01 -19.09
N ILE A 176 12.53 10.29 -17.78
CA ILE A 176 13.05 9.34 -16.79
C ILE A 176 12.14 8.10 -16.72
N ILE A 177 10.82 8.29 -16.59
CA ILE A 177 9.85 7.18 -16.52
C ILE A 177 9.91 6.33 -17.78
N ALA A 178 10.06 6.92 -18.97
CA ALA A 178 10.18 6.18 -20.22
C ALA A 178 11.40 5.24 -20.20
N ASN A 179 12.54 5.72 -19.70
CA ASN A 179 13.75 4.92 -19.59
C ASN A 179 13.69 3.88 -18.46
N ILE A 180 13.00 4.16 -17.35
CA ILE A 180 12.80 3.20 -16.26
C ILE A 180 11.86 2.07 -16.71
N SER A 181 10.71 2.44 -17.30
CA SER A 181 9.70 1.49 -17.79
C SER A 181 10.30 0.57 -18.85
N ALA A 182 11.23 1.09 -19.65
CA ALA A 182 12.00 0.29 -20.59
C ALA A 182 12.99 -0.69 -19.95
N SER A 183 13.54 -0.39 -18.77
CA SER A 183 14.61 -1.17 -18.12
C SER A 183 14.14 -2.34 -17.23
N SER A 184 12.91 -2.28 -16.71
CA SER A 184 12.32 -3.26 -15.77
C SER A 184 11.90 -4.64 -16.35
N GLY A 185 12.60 -5.15 -17.37
CA GLY A 185 12.20 -6.35 -18.12
C GLY A 185 12.98 -7.57 -17.63
N GLU A 186 12.34 -8.74 -17.59
CA GLU A 186 13.01 -10.01 -17.28
C GLU A 186 14.29 -10.18 -18.14
N ASN A 187 15.36 -10.66 -17.50
CA ASN A 187 16.60 -11.06 -18.17
C ASN A 187 16.30 -12.22 -19.14
N GLN A 188 15.90 -11.90 -20.36
CA GLN A 188 15.73 -12.90 -21.40
C GLN A 188 17.12 -13.35 -21.89
N ILE A 189 17.37 -14.66 -21.87
CA ILE A 189 18.59 -15.27 -22.41
C ILE A 189 18.64 -14.94 -23.91
N ALA A 190 19.66 -14.21 -24.35
CA ALA A 190 19.90 -13.92 -25.77
C ALA A 190 20.24 -15.23 -26.50
N ILE A 191 19.55 -15.50 -27.61
CA ILE A 191 19.76 -16.71 -28.44
C ILE A 191 20.45 -16.32 -29.76
N GLY A 192 20.22 -15.11 -30.27
CA GLY A 192 20.87 -14.57 -31.47
C GLY A 192 21.77 -13.34 -31.20
N SER A 193 22.15 -12.63 -32.28
CA SER A 193 22.91 -11.39 -32.20
C SER A 193 22.02 -10.21 -31.80
N ILE A 194 22.52 -9.40 -30.86
CA ILE A 194 21.85 -8.19 -30.39
C ILE A 194 22.07 -7.08 -31.42
N GLU A 195 21.00 -6.69 -32.11
CA GLU A 195 20.96 -5.55 -33.04
C GLU A 195 20.38 -4.32 -32.35
N SER A 196 20.67 -3.15 -32.89
CA SER A 196 20.21 -1.85 -32.41
C SER A 196 19.53 -1.06 -33.53
N ILE A 197 18.33 -0.55 -33.27
CA ILE A 197 17.60 0.34 -34.20
C ILE A 197 17.29 1.66 -33.53
N THR A 198 17.37 2.73 -34.31
CA THR A 198 17.00 4.08 -33.89
C THR A 198 15.74 4.51 -34.62
N LEU A 199 14.66 4.70 -33.88
CA LEU A 199 13.34 5.06 -34.35
C LEU A 199 13.02 6.51 -33.96
N LYS A 200 12.52 7.29 -34.91
CA LYS A 200 11.92 8.61 -34.64
C LYS A 200 10.41 8.47 -34.68
N VAL A 201 9.75 8.67 -33.54
CA VAL A 201 8.29 8.47 -33.41
C VAL A 201 7.60 9.82 -33.29
N ASN A 202 6.58 10.08 -34.10
CA ASN A 202 5.91 11.37 -34.12
C ASN A 202 4.92 11.57 -32.95
N ILE A 203 5.44 11.71 -31.73
CA ILE A 203 4.63 12.04 -30.54
C ILE A 203 4.46 13.55 -30.35
N PRO A 204 3.28 14.01 -29.89
CA PRO A 204 3.01 15.44 -29.69
C PRO A 204 3.77 16.02 -28.49
N CYS A 205 4.07 15.21 -27.48
CA CYS A 205 4.84 15.59 -26.30
C CYS A 205 5.54 14.37 -25.67
N SER A 206 6.57 14.62 -24.86
CA SER A 206 7.34 13.59 -24.13
C SER A 206 6.50 12.75 -23.17
N GLY A 207 5.30 13.20 -22.79
CA GLY A 207 4.37 12.44 -21.95
C GLY A 207 3.91 11.11 -22.52
N HIS A 208 4.00 10.94 -23.85
CA HIS A 208 3.66 9.68 -24.52
C HIS A 208 4.85 8.69 -24.59
N ALA A 209 6.06 9.13 -24.26
CA ALA A 209 7.25 8.30 -24.37
C ALA A 209 7.24 7.06 -23.45
N PRO A 210 6.74 7.12 -22.20
CA PRO A 210 6.60 5.94 -21.36
C PRO A 210 5.73 4.84 -21.97
N LEU A 211 4.57 5.23 -22.52
CA LEU A 211 3.63 4.31 -23.13
C LEU A 211 4.24 3.59 -24.34
N ILE A 212 4.91 4.33 -25.24
CA ILE A 212 5.61 3.72 -26.38
C ILE A 212 6.73 2.80 -25.92
N SER A 213 7.49 3.20 -24.89
CA SER A 213 8.57 2.37 -24.37
C SER A 213 8.05 1.05 -23.79
N GLU A 214 6.90 1.09 -23.11
CA GLU A 214 6.21 -0.08 -22.59
C GLU A 214 5.70 -0.97 -23.72
N GLU A 215 5.01 -0.41 -24.73
CA GLU A 215 4.49 -1.16 -25.89
C GLU A 215 5.61 -1.86 -26.66
N ILE A 216 6.71 -1.16 -26.93
CA ILE A 216 7.87 -1.76 -27.59
C ILE A 216 8.34 -2.96 -26.77
N LYS A 217 8.54 -2.79 -25.47
CA LYS A 217 9.05 -3.84 -24.59
C LYS A 217 8.13 -5.06 -24.43
N THR A 218 6.84 -4.96 -24.77
CA THR A 218 5.94 -6.12 -24.76
C THR A 218 6.35 -7.22 -25.75
N ILE A 219 7.10 -6.89 -26.81
CA ILE A 219 7.59 -7.86 -27.78
C ILE A 219 8.72 -8.69 -27.15
N LYS A 220 8.63 -10.02 -27.31
CA LYS A 220 9.67 -10.95 -26.86
C LYS A 220 11.00 -10.68 -27.57
N GLY A 221 12.14 -10.85 -26.91
CA GLY A 221 13.45 -10.60 -27.52
C GLY A 221 13.90 -9.14 -27.56
N ILE A 222 13.14 -8.18 -27.02
CA ILE A 222 13.66 -6.83 -26.80
C ILE A 222 14.41 -6.76 -25.48
N HIS A 223 15.65 -6.31 -25.52
CA HIS A 223 16.56 -6.24 -24.38
C HIS A 223 16.54 -4.87 -23.71
N GLU A 224 16.51 -3.80 -24.49
CA GLU A 224 16.64 -2.44 -23.97
C GLU A 224 15.89 -1.47 -24.87
N VAL A 225 15.15 -0.53 -24.27
CA VAL A 225 14.59 0.63 -24.97
C VAL A 225 15.11 1.89 -24.28
N LYS A 226 15.62 2.85 -25.04
CA LYS A 226 16.06 4.14 -24.52
C LYS A 226 15.36 5.27 -25.25
N TYR A 227 14.74 6.15 -24.49
CA TYR A 227 14.13 7.37 -25.00
C TYR A 227 15.09 8.55 -24.88
N LYS A 228 15.23 9.30 -25.98
CA LYS A 228 15.95 10.56 -26.08
C LYS A 228 15.04 11.64 -26.64
N VAL A 229 15.07 12.81 -26.02
CA VAL A 229 14.36 14.00 -26.51
C VAL A 229 15.16 14.60 -27.68
N PRO A 230 14.51 15.04 -28.77
CA PRO A 230 13.08 14.94 -29.05
C PRO A 230 12.73 13.66 -29.81
N ASN A 231 11.78 12.89 -29.27
CA ASN A 231 11.03 11.87 -30.02
C ASN A 231 11.86 10.71 -30.62
N VAL A 232 13.04 10.43 -30.07
CA VAL A 232 13.94 9.36 -30.54
C VAL A 232 13.91 8.19 -29.57
N PHE A 233 13.75 6.98 -30.09
CA PHE A 233 13.76 5.73 -29.35
C PHE A 233 14.88 4.84 -29.91
N ILE A 234 15.77 4.39 -29.05
CA ILE A 234 16.85 3.45 -29.38
C ILE A 234 16.44 2.10 -28.80
N VAL A 235 16.20 1.12 -29.66
CA VAL A 235 15.72 -0.22 -29.28
C VAL A 235 16.83 -1.22 -29.57
N LYS A 236 17.20 -2.02 -28.58
CA LYS A 236 18.08 -3.18 -28.75
C LYS A 236 17.25 -4.45 -28.68
N TYR A 237 17.36 -5.30 -29.69
CA TYR A 237 16.59 -6.53 -29.80
C TYR A 237 17.46 -7.69 -30.29
N ASP A 238 17.04 -8.90 -29.93
CA ASP A 238 17.60 -10.15 -30.41
C ASP A 238 17.01 -10.50 -31.78
N SER A 239 17.86 -10.44 -32.81
CA SER A 239 17.51 -10.78 -34.20
C SER A 239 17.04 -12.22 -34.39
N GLY A 240 17.37 -13.13 -33.46
CA GLY A 240 16.89 -14.52 -33.48
C GLY A 240 15.46 -14.69 -32.97
N LYS A 241 14.91 -13.69 -32.27
CA LYS A 241 13.57 -13.75 -31.67
C LYS A 241 12.57 -12.80 -32.29
N THR A 242 13.02 -11.64 -32.74
CA THR A 242 12.15 -10.55 -33.23
C THR A 242 12.74 -9.86 -34.44
N ASN A 243 11.86 -9.42 -35.35
CA ASN A 243 12.24 -8.69 -36.55
C ASN A 243 11.77 -7.23 -36.50
N PHE A 244 12.45 -6.36 -37.24
CA PHE A 244 12.10 -4.96 -37.41
C PHE A 244 10.64 -4.73 -37.86
N ASN A 245 10.14 -5.56 -38.79
CA ASN A 245 8.74 -5.45 -39.26
C ASN A 245 7.73 -5.74 -38.15
N GLU A 246 8.07 -6.63 -37.21
CA GLU A 246 7.21 -6.94 -36.06
C GLU A 246 7.14 -5.74 -35.11
N ILE A 247 8.26 -5.06 -34.88
CA ILE A 247 8.32 -3.83 -34.10
C ILE A 247 7.47 -2.74 -34.76
N LEU A 248 7.57 -2.55 -36.08
CA LEU A 248 6.78 -1.56 -36.81
C LEU A 248 5.26 -1.83 -36.82
N ASN A 249 4.86 -3.10 -36.69
CA ASN A 249 3.46 -3.51 -36.73
C ASN A 249 2.71 -3.27 -35.40
N LEU A 250 3.38 -2.76 -34.36
CA LEU A 250 2.73 -2.41 -33.09
C LEU A 250 1.58 -1.42 -33.30
N ALA A 251 0.48 -1.64 -32.57
CA ALA A 251 -0.72 -0.80 -32.65
C ALA A 251 -0.40 0.69 -32.37
N VAL A 252 0.55 0.96 -31.48
CA VAL A 252 0.99 2.33 -31.13
C VAL A 252 1.56 3.08 -32.33
N PHE A 253 2.20 2.40 -33.28
CA PHE A 253 2.77 3.05 -34.47
C PHE A 253 1.75 3.34 -35.56
N LYS A 254 0.53 2.78 -35.47
CA LYS A 254 -0.60 3.20 -36.32
C LYS A 254 -1.11 4.59 -35.93
N GLU A 255 -1.08 4.91 -34.64
CA GLU A 255 -1.47 6.23 -34.12
C GLU A 255 -0.31 7.23 -34.17
N TYR A 256 0.90 6.79 -33.85
CA TYR A 256 2.12 7.60 -33.88
C TYR A 256 3.08 7.12 -34.96
N PRO A 257 3.08 7.75 -36.16
CA PRO A 257 3.91 7.27 -37.26
C PRO A 257 5.40 7.34 -36.90
N VAL A 258 6.13 6.30 -37.32
CA VAL A 258 7.54 6.11 -37.01
C VAL A 258 8.41 6.18 -38.27
N THR A 259 9.59 6.76 -38.14
CA THR A 259 10.62 6.82 -39.19
C THR A 259 11.89 6.15 -38.69
N LEU A 260 12.45 5.23 -39.48
CA LEU A 260 13.75 4.63 -39.17
C LEU A 260 14.86 5.65 -39.46
N LEU A 261 15.72 5.91 -38.46
CA LEU A 261 16.88 6.78 -38.63
C LEU A 261 18.15 5.99 -38.93
N ASN A 262 18.37 4.89 -38.22
CA ASN A 262 19.54 4.03 -38.39
C ASN A 262 19.27 2.61 -37.88
N LYS A 263 19.94 1.63 -38.47
CA LYS A 263 19.97 0.22 -38.03
C LYS A 263 21.44 -0.23 -37.98
N THR A 264 21.87 -0.72 -36.82
CA THR A 264 23.25 -1.14 -36.52
C THR A 264 23.28 -2.47 -35.80
#